data_AF-A0A7C7D3Q3-F1
#
_entry.id   AF-A0A7C7D3Q3-F1
#
_cell.length_a   1.000
_cell.length_b   1.000
_cell.length_c   1.000
_cell.angle_alpha   90.00
_cell.angle_beta   90.00
_cell.angle_gamma   90.00
#
_symmetry.space_group_name_H-M   'P 1'
#
loop_
_entity.id
_entity.type
_entity.pdbx_description
1 polymer ?
#
loop_
_entity_poly.entity_id
_entity_poly.type
_entity_poly.pdbx_seq_one_letter_code
_entity_poly.pdbx_strand_id
1 'polypeptide(L)' 'AVLTASPGSIGGFGANHHLRQILSCLNVPTMQAPEAYLGNIATAFDESGNLTSDRTRGFLQKFMESYAIWVGKNR' A
#
# COMPACT_ATOMS: atom_id res chain seq x y z
N ALA A 1 2.47 -7.66 -3.29
CA ALA A 1 2.77 -6.62 -2.26
C ALA A 1 1.52 -6.36 -1.43
N VAL A 2 1.61 -5.65 -0.30
CA VAL A 2 0.44 -5.27 0.52
C VAL A 2 0.48 -3.77 0.80
N LEU A 3 -0.63 -3.08 0.49
CA LEU A 3 -0.87 -1.67 0.78
C LEU A 3 -2.17 -1.56 1.57
N THR A 4 -2.19 -0.72 2.59
CA THR A 4 -3.39 -0.46 3.41
C THR A 4 -3.73 1.02 3.43
N ALA A 5 -5.02 1.32 3.53
CA ALA A 5 -5.52 2.69 3.66
C ALA A 5 -6.61 2.74 4.74
N SER A 6 -6.63 3.80 5.53
CA SER A 6 -7.64 4.02 6.58
C SER A 6 -7.87 5.50 6.81
N PRO A 7 -9.10 5.92 7.20
CA PRO A 7 -9.34 7.27 7.69
C PRO A 7 -8.55 7.58 8.97
N GLY A 8 -8.16 6.57 9.76
CA GLY A 8 -7.31 6.75 10.93
C GLY A 8 -5.84 6.98 10.57
N SER A 9 -5.10 7.66 11.44
CA SER A 9 -3.69 8.05 11.21
C SER A 9 -2.74 6.86 11.01
N ILE A 10 -3.03 5.71 11.62
CA ILE A 10 -2.21 4.49 11.56
C ILE A 10 -2.25 3.81 10.19
N GLY A 11 -3.20 4.16 9.30
CA GLY A 11 -3.19 3.71 7.91
C GLY A 11 -3.30 2.19 7.72
N GLY A 12 -3.89 1.47 8.68
CA GLY A 12 -4.13 0.03 8.61
C GLY A 12 -2.91 -0.86 8.90
N PHE A 13 -1.89 -0.35 9.60
CA PHE A 13 -0.70 -1.10 10.03
C PHE A 13 -0.97 -2.54 10.51
N GLY A 14 -1.90 -2.71 11.46
CA GLY A 14 -2.21 -4.03 12.02
C GLY A 14 -2.78 -5.01 10.98
N ALA A 15 -3.67 -4.53 10.11
CA ALA A 15 -4.23 -5.34 9.02
C ALA A 15 -3.16 -5.72 7.99
N ASN A 16 -2.21 -4.83 7.71
CA ASN A 16 -1.11 -5.09 6.78
C ASN A 16 -0.23 -6.25 7.27
N HIS A 17 0.23 -6.20 8.52
CA HIS A 17 1.08 -7.25 9.08
C HIS A 17 0.33 -8.58 9.21
N HIS A 18 -0.92 -8.55 9.66
CA HIS A 18 -1.72 -9.77 9.77
C HIS A 18 -1.91 -10.43 8.40
N LEU A 19 -2.24 -9.66 7.35
CA LEU A 19 -2.36 -10.19 5.99
C LEU A 19 -1.02 -10.77 5.48
N ARG A 20 0.10 -10.12 5.76
CA ARG A 20 1.43 -10.64 5.38
C ARG A 20 1.75 -11.98 6.04
N GLN A 21 1.39 -12.16 7.31
CA GLN A 21 1.54 -13.44 8.00
C GLN A 21 0.72 -14.54 7.30
N ILE A 22 -0.53 -14.25 6.92
CA ILE A 22 -1.38 -15.18 6.18
C ILE A 22 -0.76 -15.53 4.82
N LEU A 23 -0.29 -14.53 4.06
CA LEU A 23 0.31 -14.75 2.74
C LEU A 23 1.58 -15.62 2.82
N SER A 24 2.37 -15.47 3.89
CA SER A 24 3.51 -16.34 4.14
C SER A 24 3.08 -17.79 4.38
N CYS A 25 2.01 -18.02 5.14
CA CYS A 25 1.47 -19.36 5.37
C CYS A 25 0.97 -20.01 4.06
N LEU A 26 0.45 -19.21 3.14
CA LEU A 26 -0.03 -19.66 1.83
C LEU A 26 1.07 -19.74 0.76
N ASN A 27 2.35 -19.58 1.13
CA ASN A 27 3.49 -19.56 0.21
C ASN A 27 3.35 -18.52 -0.93
N VAL A 28 2.68 -17.40 -0.68
CA VAL A 28 2.55 -16.31 -1.66
C VAL A 28 3.76 -15.37 -1.53
N PRO A 29 4.57 -15.21 -2.59
CA PRO A 29 5.69 -14.27 -2.55
C PRO A 29 5.15 -12.83 -2.43
N THR A 30 5.72 -12.07 -1.51
CA THR A 30 5.27 -10.70 -1.22
C THR A 30 6.45 -9.74 -1.09
N MET A 31 6.38 -8.61 -1.81
CA MET A 31 7.32 -7.49 -1.65
C MET A 31 7.33 -6.99 -0.20
N GLN A 32 8.47 -7.08 0.48
CA GLN A 32 8.64 -6.68 1.87
C GLN A 32 8.77 -5.15 2.02
N ALA A 33 9.52 -4.49 1.14
CA ALA A 33 9.74 -3.04 1.17
C ALA A 33 9.58 -2.41 -0.23
N PRO A 34 9.10 -1.16 -0.33
CA PRO A 34 8.62 -0.31 0.76
C PRO A 34 7.30 -0.79 1.38
N GLU A 35 7.12 -0.58 2.69
CA GLU A 35 5.82 -0.74 3.36
C GLU A 35 4.91 0.45 3.04
N ALA A 36 3.60 0.20 2.94
CA ALA A 36 2.63 1.21 2.51
C ALA A 36 1.40 1.30 3.42
N TYR A 37 1.38 2.37 4.21
CA TYR A 37 0.32 2.75 5.14
C TYR A 37 -0.21 4.13 4.77
N LEU A 38 -1.45 4.20 4.29
CA LEU A 38 -2.11 5.46 3.97
C LEU A 38 -3.10 5.81 5.08
N GLY A 39 -2.65 6.61 6.04
CA GLY A 39 -3.50 7.22 7.05
C GLY A 39 -4.24 8.45 6.53
N ASN A 40 -5.32 8.83 7.21
CA ASN A 40 -6.16 9.99 6.86
C ASN A 40 -6.61 9.99 5.39
N ILE A 41 -6.84 8.80 4.80
CA ILE A 41 -7.07 8.68 3.35
C ILE A 41 -8.29 9.48 2.86
N ALA A 42 -9.27 9.73 3.74
CA ALA A 42 -10.44 10.53 3.44
C ALA A 42 -10.11 11.96 2.96
N THR A 43 -8.96 12.54 3.35
CA THR A 43 -8.56 13.88 2.90
C THR A 43 -7.83 13.88 1.56
N ALA A 44 -7.51 12.71 1.02
CA ALA A 44 -6.77 12.58 -0.24
C ALA A 44 -7.67 12.58 -1.48
N PHE A 45 -8.99 12.42 -1.29
CA PHE A 45 -9.99 12.31 -2.36
C PHE A 45 -11.00 13.46 -2.29
N ASP A 46 -11.52 13.88 -3.45
CA ASP A 46 -12.68 14.78 -3.53
C ASP A 46 -14.01 14.02 -3.40
N GLU A 47 -15.12 14.76 -3.38
CA GLU A 47 -16.49 14.22 -3.31
C GLU A 47 -16.86 13.36 -4.54
N SER A 48 -16.16 13.55 -5.66
CA SER A 48 -16.33 12.75 -6.88
C SER A 48 -15.45 11.49 -6.88
N GLY A 49 -14.65 11.27 -5.83
CA GLY A 49 -13.74 10.13 -5.70
C GLY A 49 -12.42 10.30 -6.46
N ASN A 50 -12.09 11.50 -6.95
CA ASN A 50 -10.80 11.74 -7.59
C ASN A 50 -9.71 11.98 -6.55
N LEU A 51 -8.52 11.45 -6.81
CA LEU A 51 -7.35 11.67 -5.97
C LEU A 51 -6.78 13.09 -6.20
N THR A 52 -6.96 13.97 -5.22
CA THR A 52 -6.53 15.37 -5.25
C THR A 52 -5.20 15.61 -4.55
N SER A 53 -4.78 14.72 -3.64
CA SER A 53 -3.50 14.84 -2.93
C SER A 53 -2.32 14.42 -3.81
N ASP A 54 -1.51 15.39 -4.25
CA ASP A 54 -0.25 15.14 -4.97
C ASP A 54 0.75 14.32 -4.15
N ARG A 55 0.74 14.49 -2.83
CA ARG A 55 1.56 13.68 -1.92
C ARG A 55 1.17 12.21 -2.01
N THR A 56 -0.12 11.90 -1.94
CA THR A 56 -0.62 10.53 -2.03
C THR A 56 -0.35 9.95 -3.41
N ARG A 57 -0.54 10.75 -4.47
CA ARG A 57 -0.22 10.36 -5.85
C ARG A 57 1.25 9.98 -6.00
N GLY A 58 2.16 10.84 -5.56
CA GLY A 58 3.60 10.57 -5.63
C GLY A 58 4.04 9.36 -4.78
N PHE A 59 3.41 9.16 -3.63
CA PHE A 59 3.63 7.96 -2.82
C PHE A 59 3.20 6.68 -3.53
N LEU A 60 1.98 6.66 -4.08
CA LEU A 60 1.45 5.52 -4.83
C LEU A 60 2.29 5.21 -6.07
N GLN A 61 2.76 6.24 -6.77
CA GLN A 61 3.64 6.08 -7.92
C GLN A 61 4.95 5.37 -7.54
N LYS A 62 5.65 5.85 -6.51
CA LYS A 62 6.89 5.21 -6.02
C LYS A 62 6.67 3.76 -5.55
N PHE A 63 5.54 3.50 -4.90
CA PHE A 63 5.18 2.15 -4.48
C PHE A 63 4.98 1.21 -5.68
N MET A 64 4.25 1.67 -6.71
CA MET A 64 4.01 0.89 -7.93
C MET A 64 5.29 0.66 -8.73
N GLU A 65 6.18 1.65 -8.81
CA GLU A 65 7.51 1.51 -9.42
C GLU A 65 8.34 0.44 -8.71
N SER A 66 8.37 0.48 -7.36
CA SER A 66 9.06 -0.53 -6.55
C SER A 66 8.46 -1.93 -6.75
N TYR A 67 7.13 -2.01 -6.82
CA TYR A 67 6.42 -3.26 -7.05
C TYR A 67 6.71 -3.85 -8.44
N ALA A 68 6.73 -3.03 -9.49
CA ALA A 68 7.05 -3.46 -10.84
C ALA A 68 8.47 -4.06 -10.91
N ILE A 69 9.45 -3.41 -10.28
CA ILE A 69 10.82 -3.93 -10.16
C ILE A 69 10.84 -5.26 -9.41
N TRP A 70 10.11 -5.35 -8.29
CA TRP A 70 10.05 -6.57 -7.49
C TRP A 70 9.44 -7.74 -8.26
N VAL A 71 8.33 -7.53 -8.98
CA VAL A 71 7.71 -8.56 -9.82
C VAL A 71 8.67 -9.02 -10.91
N GLY A 72 9.39 -8.09 -11.57
CA GLY A 72 10.37 -8.44 -12.59
C GLY A 72 11.54 -9.30 -12.08
N LYS A 73 11.89 -9.19 -10.80
CA LYS A 73 12.96 -9.98 -10.15
C LYS A 73 12.49 -11.31 -9.56
N ASN A 74 11.19 -11.45 -9.29
CA ASN A 74 10.61 -12.58 -8.55
C ASN A 74 9.56 -13.32 -9.39
N ARG A 75 9.80 -13.41 -10.70
CA ARG A 75 8.94 -14.11 -11.66
C ARG A 75 9.31 -15.58 -11.81
#